data_AF-D7MWP8-F1
#
_entry.id   AF-D7MWP8-F1
#
_cell.length_a   1.000
_cell.length_b   1.000
_cell.length_c   1.000
_cell.angle_alpha   90.00
_cell.angle_beta   90.00
_cell.angle_gamma   90.00
#
_symmetry.space_group_name_H-M   'P 1'
#
loop_
_entity.id
_entity.type
_entity.pdbx_description
1 polymer ?
#
loop_
_entity_poly.entity_id
_entity_poly.type
_entity_poly.pdbx_seq_one_letter_code
_entity_poly.pdbx_strand_id
1 'polypeptide(L)'
;MVESIRTKLMQWFCLRRAKAKRLALLADPITPNVNKLMIRYHTASAGLNAAYEEFIFPVPNQGDAEVPDVVEQEQYNPPRNPPGPGRRRKRRIPSTGEHVVFSVSHGGKRRKSGPHKCSICYEAGHNRATCSNPAV
;
A
#
# COMPACT_ATOMS: atom_id res chain seq x y z
N MET A 1 -42.55 6.80 20.71
CA MET A 1 -41.68 6.82 19.52
C MET A 1 -40.29 6.28 19.79
N VAL A 2 -39.60 6.72 20.85
CA VAL A 2 -38.25 6.21 21.19
C VAL A 2 -38.26 4.74 21.62
N GLU A 3 -39.27 4.32 22.37
CA GLU A 3 -39.40 2.95 22.87
C GLU A 3 -39.64 1.91 21.75
N SER A 4 -40.38 2.29 20.70
CA SER A 4 -40.58 1.42 19.53
C SER A 4 -39.33 1.26 18.68
N ILE A 5 -38.43 2.26 18.68
CA ILE A 5 -37.12 2.15 18.03
C ILE A 5 -36.22 1.24 18.86
N ARG A 6 -36.20 1.40 20.18
CA ARG A 6 -35.43 0.57 21.11
C ARG A 6 -35.80 -0.91 20.98
N THR A 7 -37.10 -1.23 20.98
CA THR A 7 -37.57 -2.61 20.87
C THR A 7 -37.23 -3.23 19.52
N LYS A 8 -37.39 -2.49 18.41
CA LYS A 8 -37.00 -2.97 17.07
C LYS A 8 -35.50 -3.24 16.96
N LEU A 9 -34.66 -2.36 17.51
CA LEU A 9 -33.21 -2.55 17.54
C LEU A 9 -32.85 -3.78 18.38
N MET A 10 -33.41 -3.90 19.59
CA MET A 10 -33.17 -5.05 20.46
C MET A 10 -33.61 -6.36 19.81
N GLN A 11 -34.79 -6.41 19.20
CA GLN A 11 -35.27 -7.58 18.47
C GLN A 11 -34.30 -7.96 17.34
N TRP A 12 -33.84 -6.98 16.57
CA TRP A 12 -32.85 -7.20 15.52
C TRP A 12 -31.51 -7.76 16.05
N PHE A 13 -31.00 -7.21 17.16
CA PHE A 13 -29.78 -7.71 17.81
C PHE A 13 -29.97 -9.14 18.33
N CYS A 14 -31.10 -9.44 18.98
CA CYS A 14 -31.42 -10.77 19.48
C CYS A 14 -31.48 -11.80 18.36
N LEU A 15 -32.16 -11.48 17.26
CA LEU A 15 -32.24 -12.36 16.08
C LEU A 15 -30.86 -12.61 15.46
N ARG A 16 -30.03 -11.57 15.32
CA ARG A 16 -28.67 -11.70 14.77
C ARG A 16 -27.78 -12.54 15.68
N ARG A 17 -27.85 -12.33 17.01
CA ARG A 17 -27.07 -13.11 17.98
C ARG A 17 -27.47 -14.58 17.99
N ALA A 18 -28.78 -14.88 17.92
CA ALA A 18 -29.27 -16.24 17.81
C ALA A 18 -28.79 -16.92 16.50
N LYS A 19 -28.82 -16.20 15.38
CA LYS A 19 -28.29 -16.68 14.10
C LYS A 19 -26.78 -16.98 14.18
N ALA A 20 -26.00 -16.09 14.79
CA ALA A 20 -24.57 -16.29 14.97
C ALA A 20 -24.25 -17.51 15.85
N LYS A 21 -24.98 -17.70 16.96
CA LYS A 21 -24.85 -18.90 17.80
C LYS A 21 -25.15 -20.19 17.04
N ARG A 22 -26.20 -20.20 16.21
CA ARG A 22 -26.52 -21.36 15.36
C ARG A 22 -25.40 -21.67 14.36
N LEU A 23 -24.81 -20.64 13.76
CA LEU A 23 -23.68 -20.82 12.85
C LEU A 23 -22.41 -21.29 13.57
N ALA A 24 -22.19 -20.86 14.82
CA ALA A 24 -21.05 -21.31 15.63
C ALA A 24 -21.15 -22.77 16.09
N LEU A 25 -22.34 -23.38 16.02
CA LEU A 25 -22.56 -24.80 16.29
C LEU A 25 -22.40 -25.68 15.04
N LEU A 26 -22.22 -25.08 13.85
CA LEU A 26 -21.88 -25.86 12.67
C LEU A 26 -20.47 -26.42 12.84
N ALA A 27 -20.28 -27.69 12.48
CA ALA A 27 -18.97 -28.33 12.49
C ALA A 27 -18.00 -27.64 11.52
N ASP A 28 -18.53 -27.10 10.43
CA ASP A 28 -17.74 -26.39 9.43
C ASP A 28 -17.52 -24.92 9.85
N PRO A 29 -16.28 -24.42 9.79
CA PRO A 29 -15.96 -23.04 10.13
C PRO A 29 -16.54 -22.03 9.13
N ILE A 30 -17.05 -22.49 7.98
CA ILE A 30 -17.54 -21.68 6.89
C ILE A 30 -19.07 -21.72 6.85
N THR A 31 -19.70 -20.54 6.85
CA THR A 31 -21.16 -20.48 6.72
C THR A 31 -21.62 -21.02 5.35
N PRO A 32 -22.80 -21.65 5.26
CA PRO A 32 -23.27 -22.26 4.01
C PRO A 32 -23.30 -21.30 2.81
N ASN A 33 -23.57 -20.02 3.05
CA ASN A 33 -23.64 -19.01 2.00
C ASN A 33 -22.25 -18.63 1.47
N VAL A 34 -21.25 -18.59 2.36
CA VAL A 34 -19.85 -18.39 1.96
C VAL A 34 -19.36 -19.63 1.22
N ASN A 35 -19.67 -20.83 1.70
CA ASN A 35 -19.29 -22.07 1.01
C ASN A 35 -19.85 -22.12 -0.43
N LYS A 36 -21.14 -21.77 -0.59
CA LYS A 36 -21.78 -21.67 -1.90
C LYS A 36 -21.07 -20.66 -2.83
N LEU A 37 -20.64 -19.52 -2.29
CA LEU A 37 -19.91 -18.52 -3.05
C LEU A 37 -18.52 -19.02 -3.47
N MET A 38 -17.79 -19.65 -2.56
CA MET A 38 -16.47 -20.25 -2.83
C MET A 38 -16.57 -21.31 -3.92
N ILE A 39 -17.50 -22.26 -3.81
CA ILE A 39 -17.74 -23.31 -4.82
C ILE A 39 -18.01 -22.69 -6.19
N ARG A 40 -18.81 -21.62 -6.26
CA ARG A 40 -19.08 -20.91 -7.51
C ARG A 40 -17.81 -20.28 -8.11
N TYR A 41 -16.96 -19.67 -7.30
CA TYR A 41 -15.70 -19.08 -7.78
C TYR A 41 -14.69 -20.14 -8.23
N HIS A 42 -14.61 -21.25 -7.50
CA HIS A 42 -13.74 -22.38 -7.86
C HIS A 42 -14.21 -23.05 -9.15
N THR A 43 -15.51 -23.23 -9.34
CA THR A 43 -16.06 -23.79 -10.58
C THR A 43 -15.99 -22.82 -11.77
N ALA A 44 -16.15 -21.51 -11.54
CA ALA A 44 -16.03 -20.49 -12.58
C ALA A 44 -14.57 -20.16 -12.95
N SER A 45 -13.61 -20.40 -12.06
CA SER A 45 -12.19 -20.26 -12.38
C SER A 45 -11.73 -21.43 -13.24
N ALA A 46 -11.81 -21.25 -14.55
CA ALA A 46 -11.28 -22.19 -15.54
C ALA A 46 -9.80 -22.49 -15.23
N GLY A 47 -9.53 -23.69 -14.72
CA GLY A 47 -8.18 -24.22 -14.52
C GLY A 47 -7.63 -24.21 -13.09
N LEU A 48 -8.28 -23.53 -12.13
CA LEU A 48 -7.78 -23.53 -10.74
C LEU A 48 -8.02 -24.88 -10.03
N ASN A 49 -9.15 -25.56 -10.28
CA ASN A 49 -9.38 -26.89 -9.72
C ASN A 49 -8.38 -27.93 -10.27
N ALA A 50 -8.06 -27.85 -11.56
CA ALA A 50 -7.06 -28.72 -12.19
C ALA A 50 -5.65 -28.45 -11.62
N ALA A 51 -5.32 -27.19 -11.32
CA ALA A 51 -4.03 -26.83 -10.71
C ALA A 51 -3.84 -27.36 -9.27
N TYR A 52 -4.93 -27.70 -8.57
CA TYR A 52 -4.89 -28.33 -7.24
C TYR A 52 -5.23 -29.83 -7.26
N GLU A 53 -5.50 -30.41 -8.44
CA GLU A 53 -5.69 -31.85 -8.61
C GLU A 53 -4.34 -32.59 -8.52
N GLU A 54 -3.28 -31.93 -8.96
CA GLU A 54 -1.90 -32.42 -8.81
C GLU A 54 -1.34 -32.08 -7.41
N PHE A 55 -0.46 -32.95 -6.91
CA PHE A 55 0.25 -32.70 -5.68
C PHE A 55 1.13 -31.45 -5.83
N ILE A 56 0.81 -30.40 -5.07
CA ILE A 56 1.72 -29.28 -4.86
C ILE A 56 2.83 -29.79 -3.95
N PHE A 57 3.92 -30.27 -4.55
CA PHE A 57 5.13 -30.55 -3.79
C PHE A 57 5.61 -29.22 -3.18
N PRO A 58 5.76 -29.14 -1.84
CA PRO A 58 6.46 -28.00 -1.28
C PRO A 58 7.84 -27.99 -1.91
N VAL A 59 8.24 -26.84 -2.45
CA VAL A 59 9.63 -26.65 -2.88
C VAL A 59 10.49 -27.04 -1.68
N PRO A 60 11.42 -28.02 -1.84
CA PRO A 60 12.27 -28.41 -0.72
C PRO A 60 12.93 -27.16 -0.17
N ASN A 61 12.95 -27.05 1.16
CA ASN A 61 13.55 -25.90 1.80
C ASN A 61 14.99 -25.79 1.30
N GLN A 62 15.39 -24.63 0.78
CA GLN A 62 16.73 -24.45 0.22
C GLN A 62 17.84 -24.70 1.25
N GLY A 63 17.49 -24.74 2.54
CA GLY A 63 18.38 -25.13 3.63
C GLY A 63 18.64 -26.64 3.76
N ASP A 64 17.89 -27.51 3.08
CA ASP A 64 18.10 -28.97 3.08
C ASP A 64 18.93 -29.44 1.87
N ALA A 65 19.37 -28.51 1.02
CA ALA A 65 20.27 -28.81 -0.08
C ALA A 65 21.67 -29.08 0.47
N GLU A 66 22.25 -30.23 0.12
CA GLU A 66 23.63 -30.57 0.48
C GLU A 66 24.58 -29.51 -0.14
N VAL A 67 25.19 -28.69 0.73
CA VAL A 67 26.18 -27.69 0.33
C VAL A 67 27.52 -28.40 0.17
N PRO A 68 28.20 -28.29 -0.98
CA PRO A 68 29.52 -28.91 -1.14
C PRO A 68 30.53 -28.36 -0.11
N ASP A 69 31.35 -29.24 0.47
CA ASP A 69 32.35 -28.90 1.51
C ASP A 69 33.24 -27.70 1.15
N VAL A 70 33.54 -27.52 -0.14
CA VAL A 70 34.35 -26.40 -0.66
C VAL A 70 33.73 -25.04 -0.31
N VAL A 71 32.39 -24.95 -0.33
CA VAL A 71 31.64 -23.72 -0.06
C VAL A 71 31.49 -23.49 1.45
N GLU A 72 31.40 -24.56 2.26
CA GLU A 72 31.34 -24.45 3.72
C GLU A 72 32.70 -24.05 4.33
N GLN A 73 33.80 -24.50 3.73
CA GLN A 73 35.15 -24.27 4.23
C GLN A 73 35.77 -22.95 3.72
N GLU A 74 35.24 -22.34 2.66
CA GLU A 74 35.67 -21.02 2.20
C GLU A 74 35.08 -19.89 3.05
N GLN A 75 35.94 -19.19 3.78
CA GLN A 75 35.53 -17.99 4.51
C GLN A 75 35.34 -16.81 3.54
N TYR A 76 34.09 -16.57 3.11
CA TYR A 76 33.75 -15.41 2.30
C TYR A 76 33.72 -14.14 3.14
N ASN A 77 34.63 -13.21 2.84
CA ASN A 77 34.61 -11.88 3.45
C ASN A 77 33.48 -11.04 2.85
N PRO A 78 32.71 -10.30 3.68
CA PRO A 78 31.75 -9.34 3.18
C PRO A 78 32.42 -8.36 2.22
N PRO A 79 31.72 -7.94 1.16
CA PRO A 79 32.30 -7.02 0.20
C PRO A 79 32.64 -5.70 0.91
N ARG A 80 33.86 -5.19 0.67
CA ARG A 80 34.42 -4.02 1.37
C ARG A 80 33.76 -2.70 0.94
N ASN A 81 32.99 -2.70 -0.14
CA ASN A 81 32.34 -1.49 -0.64
C ASN A 81 31.16 -1.12 0.28
N PRO A 82 31.00 0.18 0.59
CA PRO A 82 29.79 0.62 1.28
C PRO A 82 28.57 0.30 0.41
N PRO A 83 27.40 0.00 1.01
CA PRO A 83 26.17 -0.15 0.27
C PRO A 83 25.96 1.06 -0.64
N GLY A 84 25.64 0.80 -1.91
CA GLY A 84 25.28 1.87 -2.84
C GLY A 84 24.09 2.68 -2.31
N PRO A 85 23.84 3.89 -2.83
CA PRO A 85 22.68 4.67 -2.45
C PRO A 85 21.41 3.82 -2.62
N GLY A 86 20.67 3.67 -1.52
CA GLY A 86 19.48 2.84 -1.50
C GLY A 86 18.45 3.30 -2.53
N ARG A 87 17.57 2.38 -2.91
CA ARG A 87 16.49 2.68 -3.85
C ARG A 87 15.70 3.89 -3.37
N ARG A 88 15.61 4.94 -4.19
CA ARG A 88 14.82 6.13 -3.85
C ARG A 88 13.40 5.72 -3.45
N ARG A 89 12.98 6.16 -2.26
CA ARG A 89 11.61 5.95 -1.77
C ARG A 89 10.63 6.45 -2.83
N LYS A 90 9.70 5.60 -3.26
CA LYS A 90 8.60 6.04 -4.13
C LYS A 90 7.78 7.05 -3.33
N ARG A 91 7.69 8.28 -3.82
CA ARG A 91 6.73 9.27 -3.30
C ARG A 91 5.40 9.04 -4.01
N ARG A 92 4.30 9.12 -3.25
CA ARG A 92 2.95 9.07 -3.82
C ARG A 92 2.76 10.26 -4.76
N ILE A 93 2.12 10.02 -5.91
CA ILE A 93 1.64 11.07 -6.81
C ILE A 93 0.31 11.59 -6.24
N PRO A 94 0.16 12.89 -5.98
CA PRO A 94 -1.09 13.43 -5.47
C PRO A 94 -2.22 13.28 -6.49
N SER A 95 -3.46 13.13 -6.02
CA SER A 95 -4.65 13.15 -6.90
C SER A 95 -5.05 14.57 -7.28
N THR A 96 -5.85 14.71 -8.34
CA THR A 96 -6.50 15.97 -8.72
C THR A 96 -7.28 16.52 -7.51
N GLY A 97 -6.97 17.75 -7.07
CA GLY A 97 -7.54 18.39 -5.88
C GLY A 97 -6.67 18.34 -4.61
N GLU A 98 -5.72 17.42 -4.52
CA GLU A 98 -4.78 17.33 -3.38
C GLU A 98 -3.69 18.42 -3.41
N HIS A 99 -3.53 19.05 -4.59
CA HIS A 99 -2.58 20.14 -4.81
C HIS A 99 -2.96 21.47 -4.13
N VAL A 100 -4.13 21.58 -3.49
CA VAL A 100 -4.68 22.87 -3.03
C VAL A 100 -4.64 23.07 -1.51
N VAL A 101 -4.17 22.11 -0.70
CA VAL A 101 -4.18 22.25 0.78
C VAL A 101 -2.79 22.23 1.42
N PHE A 102 -1.71 22.44 0.66
CA PHE A 102 -0.36 22.59 1.23
C PHE A 102 0.08 24.05 1.44
N SER A 103 -0.82 25.02 1.28
CA SER A 103 -0.49 26.44 1.36
C SER A 103 -0.79 27.12 2.71
N VAL A 104 -0.98 26.38 3.81
CA VAL A 104 -1.07 27.02 5.14
C VAL A 104 -0.21 26.38 6.23
N SER A 105 0.28 25.13 6.14
CA SER A 105 1.15 24.64 7.24
C SER A 105 2.28 23.66 6.93
N HIS A 106 2.34 22.97 5.78
CA HIS A 106 3.44 22.00 5.55
C HIS A 106 3.93 21.98 4.11
N GLY A 107 4.92 22.82 3.78
CA GLY A 107 5.86 22.56 2.68
C GLY A 107 5.35 22.67 1.23
N GLY A 108 4.21 23.32 0.97
CA GLY A 108 3.78 23.66 -0.39
C GLY A 108 4.55 24.88 -0.91
N LYS A 109 5.33 24.74 -1.99
CA LYS A 109 6.00 25.87 -2.65
C LYS A 109 4.94 26.90 -3.03
N ARG A 110 4.94 28.04 -2.35
CA ARG A 110 4.20 29.25 -2.77
C ARG A 110 4.54 29.47 -4.25
N ARG A 111 3.55 29.37 -5.14
CA ARG A 111 3.71 29.92 -6.49
C ARG A 111 3.98 31.40 -6.27
N LYS A 112 5.19 31.86 -6.59
CA LYS A 112 5.58 33.26 -6.43
C LYS A 112 4.63 34.08 -7.30
N SER A 113 3.65 34.71 -6.65
CA SER A 113 2.64 35.52 -7.31
C SER A 113 3.31 36.82 -7.74
N GLY A 114 3.71 36.88 -9.01
CA GLY A 114 4.20 38.10 -9.64
C GLY A 114 5.40 37.86 -10.57
N PRO A 115 5.68 38.81 -11.49
CA PRO A 115 6.86 38.77 -12.34
C PRO A 115 8.14 38.68 -11.51
N HIS A 116 9.14 37.96 -12.03
CA HIS A 116 10.47 37.92 -11.42
C HIS A 116 11.07 39.34 -11.41
N LYS A 117 11.47 39.81 -10.22
CA LYS A 117 12.16 41.10 -10.04
C LYS A 117 13.66 40.86 -10.04
N CYS A 118 14.41 41.74 -10.70
CA CYS A 118 15.87 41.72 -10.68
C CYS A 118 16.39 41.85 -9.24
N SER A 119 17.39 41.07 -8.86
CA SER A 119 17.96 41.14 -7.50
C SER A 119 18.90 42.33 -7.29
N ILE A 120 19.21 43.11 -8.33
CA ILE A 120 20.09 44.29 -8.23
C ILE A 120 19.24 45.57 -8.17
N CYS A 121 18.40 45.82 -9.19
CA CYS A 121 17.61 47.04 -9.27
C CYS A 121 16.14 46.86 -8.86
N TYR A 122 15.70 45.66 -8.47
CA TYR A 122 14.32 45.34 -8.03
C TYR A 122 13.20 45.58 -9.04
N GLU A 123 13.52 45.99 -10.26
CA GLU A 123 12.57 46.13 -11.37
C GLU A 123 12.28 44.80 -12.06
N ALA A 124 11.09 44.70 -12.66
CA ALA A 124 10.66 43.55 -13.47
C ALA A 124 11.13 43.70 -14.93
N GLY A 125 11.13 42.58 -15.67
CA GLY A 125 11.45 42.57 -17.12
C GLY A 125 12.88 42.16 -17.46
N HIS A 126 13.75 41.97 -16.47
CA HIS A 126 15.10 41.43 -16.67
C HIS A 126 15.58 40.66 -15.43
N ASN A 127 16.65 39.88 -15.60
CA ASN A 127 17.28 39.11 -14.52
C ASN A 127 18.61 39.74 -14.10
N ARG A 128 19.19 39.29 -12.99
CA ARG A 128 20.48 39.80 -12.46
C ARG A 128 21.59 39.85 -13.53
N ALA A 129 21.67 38.83 -14.38
CA ALA A 129 22.71 38.71 -15.42
C ALA A 129 22.55 39.71 -16.57
N THR A 130 21.36 40.28 -16.76
CA THR A 130 21.03 41.20 -17.85
C THR A 130 20.60 42.57 -17.32
N CYS A 131 21.00 42.90 -16.08
CA CYS A 131 20.69 44.19 -15.48
C CYS A 131 21.61 45.26 -16.08
N SER A 132 21.02 46.31 -16.64
CA SER A 132 21.76 47.46 -17.18
C SER A 132 22.47 48.28 -16.11
N ASN A 133 22.19 48.01 -14.83
CA ASN A 133 22.89 48.59 -13.70
C ASN A 133 23.69 47.49 -12.99
N PRO A 134 24.87 47.10 -13.50
CA PRO A 134 25.72 46.15 -12.81
C PRO A 134 26.14 46.75 -11.46
N ALA A 135 25.90 46.01 -10.38
CA ALA A 135 26.36 46.41 -9.06
C ALA A 135 27.88 46.63 -9.09
N VAL A 136 28.35 47.76 -8.58
CA VAL A 136 29.75 47.95 -8.17
C VAL A 136 30.10 46.92 -7.10
#